data_AF-A0A935DQI4-F1
#
_entry.id   AF-A0A935DQI4-F1
#
_cell.length_a   1.000
_cell.length_b   1.000
_cell.length_c   1.000
_cell.angle_alpha   90.00
_cell.angle_beta   90.00
_cell.angle_gamma   90.00
#
_symmetry.space_group_name_H-M   'P 1'
#
loop_
_entity.id
_entity.type
_entity.pdbx_description
1 polymer ?
#
loop_
_entity_poly.entity_id
_entity_poly.type
_entity_poly.pdbx_seq_one_letter_code
_entity_poly.pdbx_strand_id
1 'polypeptide(L)'
;MLRESLLGLKDNAAAQRTVRNNFRINPDVTSTGIRPSLEQGTVEDLLVALLRAHEARTRDGVHWLRDTFADARQHDNAMVAAMRSAFVEFLSRLDPADLAARFERAGRRKLIGSGSQNWELYGEFYRNLTEMPKHGMPHVFIESFAMHYSKAVTAAKQPQHAKPDVQPDAEQAS
;
A
#
# COMPACT_ATOMS: atom_id res chain seq x y z
N MET A 1 0.57 -8.60 31.68
CA MET A 1 0.94 -7.39 30.89
C MET A 1 1.63 -7.76 29.59
N LEU A 2 2.85 -8.34 29.57
CA LEU A 2 3.56 -8.65 28.32
C LEU A 2 2.79 -9.60 27.38
N ARG A 3 2.17 -10.66 27.91
CA ARG A 3 1.33 -11.59 27.15
C ARG A 3 0.20 -10.88 26.40
N GLU A 4 -0.53 -10.02 27.11
CA GLU A 4 -1.65 -9.26 26.52
C GLU A 4 -1.17 -8.27 25.45
N SER A 5 0.01 -7.66 25.62
CA SER A 5 0.59 -6.82 24.57
C SER A 5 0.90 -7.62 23.30
N LEU A 6 1.39 -8.85 23.41
CA LEU A 6 1.66 -9.72 22.26
C LEU A 6 0.37 -10.21 21.61
N LEU A 7 -0.67 -10.51 22.40
CA LEU A 7 -2.01 -10.80 21.87
C LEU A 7 -2.53 -9.65 21.03
N GLY A 8 -2.51 -8.43 21.55
CA GLY A 8 -2.95 -7.24 20.81
C GLY A 8 -2.16 -7.01 19.52
N LEU A 9 -0.85 -7.28 19.53
CA LEU A 9 -0.01 -7.19 18.34
C LEU A 9 -0.34 -8.27 17.30
N LYS A 10 -0.68 -9.48 17.76
CA LYS A 10 -1.14 -10.58 16.90
C LYS A 10 -2.49 -10.28 16.25
N ASP A 11 -3.42 -9.73 17.03
CA ASP A 11 -4.74 -9.32 16.54
C ASP A 11 -4.62 -8.20 15.52
N ASN A 12 -3.71 -7.24 15.74
CA ASN A 12 -3.40 -6.20 14.76
C ASN A 12 -2.84 -6.81 13.47
N ALA A 13 -1.86 -7.72 13.54
CA ALA A 13 -1.32 -8.39 12.37
C ALA A 13 -2.40 -9.16 11.58
N ALA A 14 -3.32 -9.84 12.29
CA ALA A 14 -4.45 -10.53 11.69
C ALA A 14 -5.44 -9.57 11.00
N ALA A 15 -5.71 -8.41 11.60
CA ALA A 15 -6.54 -7.36 11.00
C ALA A 15 -5.88 -6.82 9.72
N GLN A 16 -4.59 -6.49 9.77
CA GLN A 16 -3.83 -6.02 8.61
C GLN A 16 -3.77 -7.07 7.49
N ARG A 17 -3.67 -8.36 7.82
CA ARG A 17 -3.75 -9.45 6.84
C ARG A 17 -5.12 -9.51 6.17
N THR A 18 -6.19 -9.37 6.94
CA THR A 18 -7.56 -9.32 6.41
C THR A 18 -7.72 -8.16 5.43
N VAL A 19 -7.20 -6.98 5.78
CA VAL A 19 -7.19 -5.81 4.88
C VAL A 19 -6.41 -6.11 3.60
N ARG A 20 -5.17 -6.62 3.69
CA ARG A 20 -4.36 -6.97 2.50
C ARG A 20 -5.08 -7.97 1.59
N ASN A 21 -5.73 -8.99 2.17
CA ASN A 21 -6.50 -9.97 1.40
C ASN A 21 -7.68 -9.33 0.66
N ASN A 22 -8.41 -8.42 1.30
CA ASN A 22 -9.53 -7.70 0.68
C ASN A 22 -9.08 -6.88 -0.54
N PHE A 23 -7.86 -6.36 -0.51
CA PHE A 23 -7.26 -5.60 -1.60
C PHE A 23 -6.35 -6.42 -2.52
N ARG A 24 -6.32 -7.76 -2.39
CA ARG A 24 -5.45 -8.67 -3.17
C ARG A 24 -3.97 -8.29 -3.15
N ILE A 25 -3.51 -7.71 -2.04
CA ILE A 25 -2.11 -7.39 -1.82
C ILE A 25 -1.41 -8.67 -1.39
N ASN A 26 -0.52 -9.18 -2.24
CA ASN A 26 0.32 -10.32 -1.87
C ASN A 26 1.34 -9.89 -0.81
N PRO A 27 1.51 -10.66 0.28
CA PRO A 27 2.57 -10.39 1.23
C PRO A 27 3.94 -10.54 0.56
N ASP A 28 4.86 -9.68 0.94
CA ASP A 28 6.24 -9.74 0.47
C ASP A 28 6.92 -10.97 1.12
N VAL A 29 7.28 -11.96 0.30
CA VAL A 29 7.84 -13.25 0.74
C VAL A 29 9.24 -13.10 1.35
N THR A 30 9.84 -11.90 1.30
CA THR A 30 11.20 -11.63 1.79
C THR A 30 11.36 -11.54 3.31
N SER A 31 10.29 -11.70 4.11
CA SER A 31 10.43 -11.78 5.58
C SER A 31 10.87 -13.18 6.04
N THR A 32 11.91 -13.73 5.41
CA THR A 32 12.55 -14.99 5.81
C THR A 32 13.74 -14.68 6.73
N GLY A 33 13.44 -14.14 7.91
CA GLY A 33 14.42 -14.01 8.99
C GLY A 33 14.22 -15.13 10.02
N ILE A 34 15.19 -15.28 10.94
CA ILE A 34 15.07 -16.09 12.19
C ILE A 34 14.01 -15.49 13.15
N ARG A 35 13.37 -14.39 12.75
CA ARG A 35 12.39 -13.64 13.52
C ARG A 35 11.09 -14.42 13.68
N PRO A 36 10.53 -14.51 14.91
CA PRO A 36 9.25 -15.15 15.11
C PRO A 36 8.15 -14.46 14.28
N SER A 37 7.36 -15.28 13.55
CA SER A 37 6.24 -14.77 12.75
C SER A 37 5.01 -14.55 13.64
N LEU A 38 4.52 -13.31 13.69
CA LEU A 38 3.28 -12.98 14.41
C LEU A 38 2.05 -13.70 13.83
N GLU A 39 2.03 -13.94 12.52
CA GLU A 39 0.86 -14.54 11.86
C GLU A 39 0.79 -16.05 12.06
N GLN A 40 1.91 -16.70 12.36
CA GLN A 40 2.03 -18.16 12.42
C GLN A 40 2.29 -18.69 13.84
N GLY A 41 2.97 -17.94 14.71
CA GLY A 41 3.32 -18.38 16.06
C GLY A 41 2.18 -18.25 17.07
N THR A 42 2.17 -19.12 18.09
CA THR A 42 1.33 -18.92 19.28
C THR A 42 1.90 -17.79 20.14
N VAL A 43 1.08 -17.20 21.01
CA VAL A 43 1.57 -16.14 21.91
C VAL A 43 2.59 -16.69 22.90
N GLU A 44 2.41 -17.94 23.31
CA GLU A 44 3.33 -18.68 24.16
C GLU A 44 4.69 -18.85 23.47
N ASP A 45 4.72 -19.22 22.18
CA ASP A 45 5.97 -19.34 21.42
C ASP A 45 6.68 -17.98 21.28
N LEU A 46 5.94 -16.90 21.02
CA LEU A 46 6.47 -15.54 20.94
C LEU A 46 7.06 -15.08 22.28
N LEU A 47 6.40 -15.39 23.39
CA LEU A 47 6.90 -15.11 24.74
C LEU A 47 8.20 -15.88 25.02
N VAL A 48 8.23 -17.17 24.71
CA VAL A 48 9.43 -18.00 24.90
C VAL A 48 10.58 -17.47 24.05
N ALA A 49 10.34 -17.10 22.79
CA ALA A 49 11.35 -16.53 21.91
C ALA A 49 11.91 -15.19 22.45
N LEU A 50 11.03 -14.30 22.93
CA LEU A 50 11.43 -13.02 23.52
C LEU A 50 12.25 -13.19 24.81
N LEU A 51 11.80 -14.08 25.70
CA LEU A 51 12.48 -14.34 26.97
C LEU A 51 13.85 -14.98 26.73
N ARG A 52 13.96 -15.94 25.81
CA ARG A 52 15.24 -16.54 25.42
C ARG A 52 16.20 -15.50 24.83
N ALA A 53 15.71 -14.61 23.97
CA ALA A 53 16.52 -13.53 23.41
C ALA A 53 17.00 -12.54 24.50
N HIS A 54 16.15 -12.27 25.51
CA HIS A 54 16.51 -11.43 26.65
C HIS A 54 17.56 -12.09 27.54
N GLU A 55 17.39 -13.37 27.88
CA GLU A 55 18.34 -14.16 28.68
C GLU A 55 19.71 -14.25 28.00
N ALA A 56 19.73 -14.46 26.69
CA ALA A 56 20.93 -14.45 25.88
C ALA A 56 21.56 -13.05 25.74
N ARG A 57 21.02 -12.02 26.42
CA ARG A 57 21.39 -10.58 26.30
C ARG A 57 21.50 -10.12 24.85
N THR A 58 20.73 -10.76 23.97
CA THR A 58 20.77 -10.47 22.55
C THR A 58 19.88 -9.26 22.31
N ARG A 59 20.44 -8.21 21.67
CA ARG A 59 19.66 -7.01 21.29
C ARG A 59 18.48 -7.33 20.36
N ASP A 60 18.44 -8.56 19.83
CA ASP A 60 17.47 -9.03 18.86
C ASP A 60 16.02 -9.05 19.37
N GLY A 61 15.75 -9.41 20.64
CA GLY A 61 14.36 -9.48 21.14
C GLY A 61 13.66 -8.12 21.22
N VAL A 62 14.36 -7.12 21.77
CA VAL A 62 13.84 -5.73 21.85
C VAL A 62 13.81 -5.09 20.46
N HIS A 63 14.82 -5.35 19.64
CA HIS A 63 14.87 -4.85 18.26
C HIS A 63 13.72 -5.44 17.42
N TRP A 64 13.48 -6.74 17.53
CA TRP A 64 12.36 -7.42 16.90
C TRP A 64 11.04 -6.77 17.30
N LEU A 65 10.80 -6.55 18.60
CA LEU A 65 9.54 -5.93 19.03
C LEU A 65 9.39 -4.51 18.46
N ARG A 66 10.46 -3.70 18.46
CA ARG A 66 10.46 -2.35 17.89
C ARG A 66 10.19 -2.35 16.39
N ASP A 67 10.82 -3.26 15.67
CA ASP A 67 10.67 -3.41 14.23
C ASP A 67 9.25 -3.84 13.89
N THR A 68 8.70 -4.80 14.63
CA THR A 68 7.31 -5.24 14.45
C THR A 68 6.30 -4.09 14.68
N PHE A 69 6.54 -3.21 15.66
CA PHE A 69 5.73 -1.99 15.82
C PHE A 69 5.98 -0.96 14.70
N ALA A 70 7.21 -0.88 14.17
CA ALA A 70 7.52 0.00 13.05
C ALA A 70 6.84 -0.47 11.77
N ASP A 71 6.86 -1.77 11.49
CA ASP A 71 6.17 -2.43 10.38
C ASP A 71 4.66 -2.18 10.46
N ALA A 72 4.07 -2.29 11.66
CA ALA A 72 2.66 -1.99 11.89
C ALA A 72 2.33 -0.52 11.53
N ARG A 73 3.13 0.45 11.99
CA ARG A 73 2.94 1.88 11.64
C ARG A 73 3.17 2.15 10.16
N GLN A 74 4.15 1.48 9.55
CA GLN A 74 4.44 1.62 8.13
C GLN A 74 3.28 1.09 7.29
N HIS A 75 2.67 -0.03 7.69
CA HIS A 75 1.47 -0.55 7.05
C HIS A 75 0.34 0.48 7.07
N ASP A 76 0.05 1.07 8.22
CA ASP A 76 -1.04 2.04 8.38
C ASP A 76 -0.79 3.30 7.52
N ASN A 77 0.44 3.83 7.55
CA ASN A 77 0.82 4.97 6.72
C ASN A 77 0.75 4.66 5.23
N ALA A 78 1.24 3.50 4.81
CA ALA A 78 1.19 3.06 3.42
C ALA A 78 -0.26 2.86 2.94
N MET A 79 -1.13 2.35 3.81
CA MET A 79 -2.55 2.17 3.52
C MET A 79 -3.24 3.51 3.26
N VAL A 80 -3.04 4.51 4.12
CA VAL A 80 -3.62 5.85 3.96
C VAL A 80 -3.08 6.54 2.70
N ALA A 81 -1.77 6.48 2.46
CA ALA A 81 -1.15 7.06 1.28
C ALA A 81 -1.67 6.41 -0.02
N ALA A 82 -1.75 5.08 -0.04
CA ALA A 82 -2.27 4.33 -1.18
C ALA A 82 -3.75 4.61 -1.46
N MET A 83 -4.57 4.69 -0.40
CA MET A 83 -5.98 5.02 -0.50
C MET A 83 -6.19 6.39 -1.15
N ARG A 84 -5.44 7.40 -0.69
CA ARG A 84 -5.50 8.75 -1.25
C ARG A 84 -5.09 8.76 -2.73
N SER A 85 -3.96 8.14 -3.07
CA SER A 85 -3.45 8.13 -4.44
C SER A 85 -4.38 7.37 -5.40
N ALA A 86 -4.89 6.21 -4.98
CA ALA A 86 -5.83 5.43 -5.77
C ALA A 86 -7.15 6.17 -5.98
N PHE A 87 -7.63 6.89 -4.98
CA PHE A 87 -8.83 7.71 -5.11
C PHE A 87 -8.64 8.86 -6.10
N VAL A 88 -7.51 9.58 -6.03
CA VAL A 88 -7.20 10.65 -6.98
C VAL A 88 -7.09 10.11 -8.42
N GLU A 89 -6.42 8.97 -8.60
CA GLU A 89 -6.30 8.33 -9.92
C GLU A 89 -7.65 7.80 -10.43
N PHE A 90 -8.49 7.28 -9.54
CA PHE A 90 -9.83 6.85 -9.91
C PHE A 90 -10.69 8.04 -10.37
N LEU A 91 -10.63 9.18 -9.67
CA LEU A 91 -11.32 10.40 -10.07
C LEU A 91 -10.80 10.98 -11.38
N SER A 92 -9.50 10.93 -11.65
CA SER A 92 -8.95 11.44 -12.91
C SER A 92 -9.44 10.65 -14.12
N ARG A 93 -9.90 9.40 -13.94
CA ARG A 93 -10.52 8.60 -15.01
C ARG A 93 -11.93 9.08 -15.37
N LEU A 94 -12.56 9.88 -14.50
CA LEU A 94 -13.88 10.48 -14.72
C LEU A 94 -13.80 11.90 -15.31
N ASP A 95 -12.60 12.41 -15.59
CA ASP A 95 -12.43 13.74 -16.17
C ASP A 95 -13.15 13.82 -17.54
N PRO A 96 -14.16 14.70 -17.68
CA PRO A 96 -14.91 14.85 -18.93
C PRO A 96 -14.04 15.21 -20.12
N ALA A 97 -12.95 15.98 -19.93
CA ALA A 97 -12.06 16.41 -21.01
C ALA A 97 -11.25 15.23 -21.57
N ASP A 98 -10.70 14.40 -20.68
CA ASP A 98 -9.99 13.18 -21.04
C ASP A 98 -10.91 12.17 -21.73
N LEU A 99 -12.15 12.04 -21.24
CA LEU A 99 -13.15 11.15 -21.82
C LEU A 99 -13.61 11.64 -23.19
N ALA A 100 -13.86 12.94 -23.37
CA ALA A 100 -14.19 13.52 -24.67
C ALA A 100 -13.07 13.23 -25.69
N ALA A 101 -11.80 13.44 -25.32
CA ALA A 101 -10.67 13.15 -26.19
C ALA A 101 -10.51 11.64 -26.53
N ARG A 102 -10.88 10.74 -25.59
CA ARG A 102 -10.90 9.28 -25.82
C ARG A 102 -12.05 8.88 -26.74
N PHE A 103 -13.23 9.42 -26.53
CA PHE A 103 -14.42 9.16 -27.34
C PHE A 103 -14.27 9.73 -28.76
N GLU A 104 -13.66 10.91 -28.92
CA GLU A 104 -13.32 11.44 -30.24
C GLU A 104 -12.33 10.54 -30.97
N ARG A 105 -11.29 10.05 -30.29
CA ARG A 105 -10.33 9.09 -30.89
C ARG A 105 -10.99 7.77 -31.27
N ALA A 106 -11.92 7.26 -30.47
CA ALA A 106 -12.70 6.06 -30.78
C ALA A 106 -13.72 6.31 -31.92
N GLY A 107 -14.36 7.48 -31.92
CA GLY A 107 -15.34 7.95 -32.90
C GLY A 107 -14.75 8.34 -34.25
N ARG A 108 -13.45 8.68 -34.33
CA ARG A 108 -12.75 8.80 -35.62
C ARG A 108 -12.76 7.49 -36.44
N ARG A 109 -13.10 6.35 -35.83
CA ARG A 109 -13.29 5.07 -36.52
C ARG A 109 -14.75 4.81 -36.97
N LYS A 110 -15.73 5.61 -36.51
CA LYS A 110 -17.14 5.58 -36.93
C LYS A 110 -17.69 7.02 -36.90
N LEU A 111 -17.71 7.66 -38.07
CA LEU A 111 -18.20 9.02 -38.37
C LEU A 111 -18.97 9.73 -37.25
N ILE A 112 -18.40 10.87 -36.79
CA ILE A 112 -19.00 12.05 -36.14
C ILE A 112 -20.45 11.85 -35.66
N GLY A 113 -20.59 11.35 -34.42
CA GLY A 113 -21.86 11.31 -33.69
C GLY A 113 -22.21 12.65 -33.04
N SER A 114 -23.50 12.95 -32.92
CA SER A 114 -24.02 14.15 -32.25
C SER A 114 -23.70 14.14 -30.74
N GLY A 115 -23.77 15.30 -30.08
CA GLY A 115 -23.50 15.44 -28.63
C GLY A 115 -24.32 14.51 -27.73
N SER A 116 -25.47 13.99 -28.18
CA SER A 116 -26.26 13.00 -27.43
C SER A 116 -25.56 11.63 -27.32
N GLN A 117 -24.81 11.22 -28.36
CA GLN A 117 -24.12 9.94 -28.41
C GLN A 117 -22.92 9.90 -27.45
N ASN A 118 -22.28 11.06 -27.21
CA ASN A 118 -21.18 11.17 -26.24
C ASN A 118 -21.66 10.95 -24.79
N TRP A 119 -22.90 11.33 -24.47
CA TRP A 119 -23.48 11.10 -23.14
C TRP A 119 -23.84 9.63 -22.91
N GLU A 120 -24.33 8.93 -23.94
CA GLU A 120 -24.56 7.48 -23.87
C GLU A 120 -23.26 6.71 -23.64
N LEU A 121 -22.19 7.05 -24.39
CA LEU A 121 -20.85 6.49 -24.21
C LEU A 121 -20.29 6.76 -22.81
N TYR A 122 -20.51 7.96 -22.28
CA TYR A 122 -20.14 8.29 -20.90
C TYR A 122 -20.90 7.42 -19.89
N GLY A 123 -22.22 7.25 -20.06
CA GLY A 123 -23.04 6.40 -19.19
C GLY A 123 -22.62 4.93 -19.19
N GLU A 124 -22.27 4.39 -20.36
CA GLU A 124 -21.69 3.05 -20.48
C GLU A 124 -20.33 2.95 -19.81
N PHE A 125 -19.44 3.91 -20.06
CA PHE A 125 -18.13 3.96 -19.42
C PHE A 125 -18.24 4.03 -17.89
N TYR A 126 -19.10 4.90 -17.37
CA TYR A 126 -19.33 5.05 -15.94
C TYR A 126 -19.88 3.76 -15.33
N ARG A 127 -20.84 3.09 -15.98
CA ARG A 127 -21.35 1.78 -15.52
C ARG A 127 -20.24 0.74 -15.45
N ASN A 128 -19.41 0.64 -16.49
CA ASN A 128 -18.30 -0.32 -16.51
C ASN A 128 -17.23 0.03 -15.47
N LEU A 129 -16.94 1.31 -15.25
CA LEU A 129 -15.94 1.76 -14.29
C LEU A 129 -16.41 1.56 -12.84
N THR A 130 -17.70 1.70 -12.58
CA THR A 130 -18.30 1.55 -11.25
C THR A 130 -18.86 0.16 -11.00
N GLU A 131 -18.77 -0.74 -11.99
CA GLU A 131 -19.12 -2.14 -11.83
C GLU A 131 -18.29 -2.75 -10.70
N MET A 132 -18.98 -3.20 -9.65
CA MET A 132 -18.36 -3.74 -8.46
C MET A 132 -19.15 -4.93 -7.90
N PRO A 133 -18.49 -5.90 -7.26
CA PRO A 133 -19.18 -6.94 -6.49
C PRO A 133 -19.98 -6.34 -5.33
N LYS A 134 -21.04 -7.02 -4.85
CA LYS A 134 -21.93 -6.56 -3.76
C LYS A 134 -21.23 -6.08 -2.48
N HIS A 135 -20.02 -6.56 -2.21
CA HIS A 135 -19.22 -6.21 -1.03
C HIS A 135 -17.78 -5.84 -1.38
N GLY A 136 -17.55 -5.35 -2.60
CA GLY A 136 -16.22 -5.03 -3.13
C GLY A 136 -16.11 -3.59 -3.64
N MET A 137 -14.90 -3.21 -4.01
CA MET A 137 -14.64 -1.97 -4.74
C MET A 137 -14.50 -2.27 -6.24
N PRO A 138 -14.64 -1.25 -7.11
CA PRO A 138 -14.35 -1.41 -8.52
C PRO A 138 -12.96 -2.01 -8.76
N HIS A 139 -12.84 -2.91 -9.73
CA HIS A 139 -11.58 -3.63 -9.96
C HIS A 139 -10.41 -2.68 -10.24
N VAL A 140 -10.68 -1.62 -11.01
CA VAL A 140 -9.75 -0.54 -11.34
C VAL A 140 -9.20 0.16 -10.09
N PHE A 141 -10.06 0.37 -9.10
CA PHE A 141 -9.65 0.99 -7.84
C PHE A 141 -8.72 0.06 -7.05
N ILE A 142 -9.08 -1.23 -6.95
CA ILE A 142 -8.28 -2.24 -6.24
C ILE A 142 -6.88 -2.35 -6.85
N GLU A 143 -6.78 -2.35 -8.18
CA GLU A 143 -5.50 -2.40 -8.90
C GLU A 143 -4.63 -1.18 -8.60
N SER A 144 -5.21 0.03 -8.73
CA SER A 144 -4.49 1.27 -8.42
C SER A 144 -4.05 1.31 -6.95
N PHE A 145 -4.91 0.90 -6.03
CA PHE A 145 -4.60 0.81 -4.60
C PHE A 145 -3.43 -0.15 -4.33
N ALA A 146 -3.47 -1.38 -4.88
CA ALA A 146 -2.41 -2.36 -4.69
C ALA A 146 -1.05 -1.85 -5.21
N MET A 147 -1.06 -1.18 -6.37
CA MET A 147 0.13 -0.55 -6.94
C MET A 147 0.69 0.53 -6.02
N HIS A 148 -0.13 1.49 -5.59
CA HIS A 148 0.32 2.60 -4.73
C HIS A 148 0.74 2.12 -3.34
N TYR A 149 0.10 1.09 -2.80
CA TYR A 149 0.47 0.46 -1.54
C TYR A 149 1.86 -0.18 -1.62
N SER A 150 2.11 -0.99 -2.67
CA SER A 150 3.43 -1.62 -2.86
C SER A 150 4.53 -0.57 -2.99
N LYS A 151 4.28 0.52 -3.72
CA LYS A 151 5.20 1.67 -3.81
C LYS A 151 5.44 2.31 -2.45
N ALA A 152 4.40 2.57 -1.66
CA ALA A 152 4.51 3.20 -0.35
C ALA A 152 5.29 2.34 0.65
N VAL A 153 5.03 1.02 0.67
CA VAL A 153 5.79 0.07 1.51
C VAL A 153 7.26 0.03 1.09
N THR A 154 7.55 -0.02 -0.22
CA THR A 154 8.93 -0.06 -0.73
C THR A 154 9.68 1.24 -0.44
N ALA A 155 9.03 2.39 -0.62
CA ALA A 155 9.62 3.71 -0.34
C ALA A 155 9.98 3.87 1.14
N ALA A 156 9.17 3.32 2.05
CA ALA A 156 9.48 3.34 3.47
C ALA A 156 10.57 2.32 3.89
N LYS A 157 10.77 1.24 3.12
CA LYS A 157 11.91 0.31 3.30
C LYS A 157 13.24 0.88 2.81
N GLN A 158 13.21 1.82 1.85
CA GLN A 158 14.41 2.53 1.42
C GLN A 158 14.75 3.61 2.46
N PRO A 159 15.84 3.47 3.24
CA PRO A 159 16.28 4.58 4.08
C PRO A 159 16.57 5.78 3.19
N GLN A 160 16.31 6.99 3.69
CA GLN A 160 16.61 8.28 3.03
C GLN A 160 18.13 8.51 2.81
N HIS A 161 18.87 7.55 2.27
CA HIS A 161 20.24 7.69 1.77
C HIS A 161 20.20 8.25 0.34
N ALA A 162 19.63 9.44 0.21
CA ALA A 162 19.84 10.33 -0.94
C ALA A 162 19.41 11.75 -0.53
N LYS A 163 20.10 12.33 0.45
CA LYS A 163 20.31 13.78 0.40
C LYS A 163 21.45 14.02 -0.60
N PRO A 164 21.23 14.69 -1.73
CA PRO A 164 22.32 15.36 -2.41
C PRO A 164 22.69 16.64 -1.65
N ASP A 165 23.90 17.12 -1.95
CA ASP A 165 24.50 18.41 -1.60
C ASP A 165 25.33 18.49 -0.31
N VAL A 166 26.66 18.37 -0.50
CA VAL A 166 27.55 19.53 -0.31
C VAL A 166 28.55 19.55 -1.49
N GLN A 167 28.32 20.45 -2.45
CA GLN A 167 29.36 20.91 -3.37
C GLN A 167 30.39 21.69 -2.51
N PRO A 168 31.69 21.36 -2.52
CA PRO A 168 32.65 22.20 -1.81
C PRO A 168 32.77 23.52 -2.57
N ASP A 169 32.66 24.60 -1.80
CA ASP A 169 32.86 25.97 -2.24
C ASP A 169 34.09 26.09 -3.14
N ALA A 170 33.90 26.78 -4.26
CA ALA A 170 34.99 27.32 -5.05
C ALA A 170 35.77 28.28 -4.15
N GLU A 171 36.85 27.76 -3.59
CA GLU A 171 37.86 28.51 -2.86
C GLU A 171 38.43 29.57 -3.80
N GLN A 172 38.11 30.81 -3.46
CA GLN A 172 38.75 32.01 -3.95
C GLN A 172 40.23 31.95 -3.56
N ALA A 173 41.11 31.84 -4.56
CA ALA A 173 42.48 32.34 -4.53
C ALA A 173 42.65 33.08 -5.86
N SER A 174 42.59 34.42 -5.85
CA SER A 174 43.75 35.31 -5.68
C SER A 174 44.89 34.98 -6.64
#